data_AF-A0A7W4Z3C2-F1
#
_entry.id   AF-A0A7W4Z3C2-F1
#
_cell.length_a   1.000
_cell.length_b   1.000
_cell.length_c   1.000
_cell.angle_alpha   90.00
_cell.angle_beta   90.00
_cell.angle_gamma   90.00
#
_symmetry.space_group_name_H-M   'P 1'
#
loop_
_entity.id
_entity.type
_entity.pdbx_description
1 polymer ?
#
loop_
_entity_poly.entity_id
_entity_poly.type
_entity_poly.pdbx_seq_one_letter_code
_entity_poly.pdbx_strand_id
1 'polypeptide(L)'
;MNYDTAVHEAGHLLVARSLGHEATLLPGNEELEAIVRVSGNIGFDDALVIRMSGAAAEYEYHNEWSTALINSEFDYRIFDQIQATPEVMNIYEDRARIAVFDLWVPICELAEQLVLAHE
;
A
#
# COMPACT_ATOMS: atom_id res chain seq x y z
N MET A 1 -7.36 -12.17 10.53
CA MET A 1 -7.27 -11.12 9.51
C MET A 1 -7.94 -11.63 8.26
N ASN A 2 -8.78 -10.85 7.58
CA ASN A 2 -9.36 -11.26 6.30
C ASN A 2 -8.33 -11.12 5.15
N TYR A 3 -8.54 -11.83 4.03
CA TYR A 3 -7.56 -11.89 2.95
C TYR A 3 -7.35 -10.54 2.25
N ASP A 4 -8.41 -9.72 2.09
CA ASP A 4 -8.32 -8.39 1.48
C ASP A 4 -7.37 -7.48 2.29
N THR A 5 -7.54 -7.47 3.62
CA THR A 5 -6.67 -6.71 4.52
C THR A 5 -5.23 -7.26 4.51
N ALA A 6 -5.07 -8.58 4.40
CA ALA A 6 -3.75 -9.19 4.29
C ALA A 6 -3.01 -8.78 2.99
N VAL A 7 -3.72 -8.72 1.86
CA VAL A 7 -3.18 -8.25 0.58
C VAL A 7 -2.80 -6.77 0.66
N HIS A 8 -3.66 -5.93 1.24
CA HIS A 8 -3.40 -4.50 1.44
C HIS A 8 -2.09 -4.26 2.20
N GLU A 9 -1.95 -4.88 3.36
CA GLU A 9 -0.78 -4.69 4.21
C GLU A 9 0.48 -5.35 3.62
N ALA A 10 0.34 -6.48 2.94
CA ALA A 10 1.44 -7.09 2.18
C ALA A 10 1.96 -6.16 1.08
N GLY A 11 1.05 -5.47 0.37
CA GLY A 11 1.37 -4.46 -0.64
C GLY A 11 2.19 -3.30 -0.07
N HIS A 12 1.81 -2.75 1.08
CA HIS A 12 2.61 -1.73 1.78
C HIS A 12 4.00 -2.26 2.17
N LEU A 13 4.02 -3.43 2.80
CA LEU A 13 5.23 -3.98 3.41
C LEU A 13 6.29 -4.33 2.37
N LEU A 14 5.91 -5.01 1.28
CA LEU A 14 6.84 -5.48 0.27
C LEU A 14 7.32 -4.36 -0.65
N VAL A 15 6.46 -3.40 -0.99
CA VAL A 15 6.88 -2.21 -1.77
C VAL A 15 7.83 -1.33 -0.95
N ALA A 16 7.58 -1.14 0.35
CA ALA A 16 8.52 -0.41 1.19
C ALA A 16 9.91 -1.07 1.22
N ARG A 17 9.95 -2.41 1.35
CA ARG A 17 11.20 -3.19 1.34
C ARG A 17 11.90 -3.16 -0.01
N SER A 18 11.18 -3.22 -1.13
CA SER A 18 11.79 -3.17 -2.47
C SER A 18 12.42 -1.81 -2.78
N LEU A 19 11.89 -0.73 -2.18
CA LEU A 19 12.46 0.61 -2.22
C LEU A 19 13.63 0.80 -1.24
N GLY A 20 14.03 -0.25 -0.50
CA GLY A 20 15.17 -0.24 0.41
C GLY A 20 14.85 0.29 1.81
N HIS A 21 13.57 0.38 2.18
CA HIS A 21 13.16 0.83 3.52
C HIS A 21 12.91 -0.35 4.46
N GLU A 22 13.27 -0.15 5.72
CA GLU A 22 12.93 -1.08 6.80
C GLU A 22 11.45 -0.93 7.14
N ALA A 23 10.66 -1.98 6.88
CA ALA A 23 9.23 -2.00 7.11
C ALA A 23 8.81 -3.23 7.91
N THR A 24 7.90 -3.02 8.86
CA THR A 24 7.40 -4.03 9.79
C THR A 24 5.89 -3.97 9.88
N LEU A 25 5.23 -5.13 9.89
CA LEU A 25 3.82 -5.23 10.19
C LEU A 25 3.60 -5.20 11.70
N LEU A 26 2.72 -4.32 12.16
CA LEU A 26 2.31 -4.23 13.54
C LEU A 26 0.84 -4.65 13.68
N PRO A 27 0.46 -5.24 14.83
CA PRO A 27 -0.95 -5.45 15.13
C PRO A 27 -1.67 -4.10 15.10
N GLY A 28 -2.87 -4.09 14.52
CA GLY A 28 -3.65 -2.87 14.39
C GLY A 28 -4.36 -2.50 15.70
N ASN A 29 -5.39 -1.66 15.57
CA ASN A 29 -6.19 -1.16 16.71
C ASN A 29 -7.67 -1.57 16.53
N GLU A 30 -8.59 -0.96 17.28
CA GLU A 30 -10.02 -1.29 17.18
C GLU A 30 -10.64 -0.97 15.80
N GLU A 31 -9.98 -0.15 14.97
CA GLU A 31 -10.47 0.30 13.66
C GLU A 31 -9.73 -0.36 12.48
N LEU A 32 -8.51 -0.88 12.69
CA LEU A 32 -7.65 -1.47 11.66
C LEU A 32 -7.12 -2.81 12.14
N GLU A 33 -7.17 -3.86 11.31
CA GLU A 33 -6.68 -5.19 11.72
C GLU A 33 -5.14 -5.23 11.82
N ALA A 34 -4.42 -4.45 11.00
CA ALA A 34 -2.97 -4.31 11.05
C ALA A 34 -2.50 -2.96 10.51
N ILE A 35 -1.24 -2.61 10.80
CA ILE A 35 -0.59 -1.37 10.32
C ILE A 35 0.84 -1.69 9.91
N VAL A 36 1.23 -1.37 8.67
CA VAL A 36 2.63 -1.32 8.28
C VAL A 36 3.31 -0.05 8.80
N ARG A 37 4.41 -0.24 9.54
CA ARG A 37 5.33 0.83 9.95
C ARG A 37 6.61 0.78 9.14
N VAL A 38 6.90 1.87 8.45
CA VAL A 38 8.18 2.09 7.78
C VAL A 38 9.06 2.97 8.66
N SER A 39 10.30 2.55 8.91
CA SER A 39 11.24 3.21 9.83
C SER A 39 12.28 4.03 9.09
N GLY A 40 12.74 5.11 9.70
CA GLY A 40 13.79 5.97 9.16
C GLY A 40 13.27 7.20 8.42
N ASN A 41 14.17 7.88 7.70
CA ASN A 41 13.83 9.05 6.90
C ASN A 41 13.38 8.60 5.51
N ILE A 42 12.08 8.66 5.26
CA ILE A 42 11.49 8.23 3.99
C ILE A 42 11.37 9.47 3.10
N GLY A 43 11.93 9.38 1.89
CA GLY A 43 11.74 10.43 0.88
C GLY A 43 10.27 10.58 0.53
N PHE A 44 9.84 11.80 0.22
CA PHE A 44 8.45 12.10 -0.08
C PHE A 44 7.86 11.20 -1.19
N ASP A 45 8.62 10.97 -2.26
CA ASP A 45 8.20 10.13 -3.38
C ASP A 45 7.95 8.68 -2.95
N ASP A 46 8.85 8.11 -2.17
CA ASP A 46 8.72 6.73 -1.69
C ASP A 46 7.56 6.61 -0.71
N ALA A 47 7.35 7.61 0.15
CA ALA A 47 6.22 7.65 1.07
C ALA A 47 4.88 7.60 0.32
N LEU A 48 4.75 8.34 -0.79
CA LEU A 48 3.54 8.30 -1.62
C LEU A 48 3.35 6.96 -2.33
N VAL A 49 4.40 6.41 -2.95
CA VAL A 49 4.31 5.12 -3.64
C VAL A 49 3.94 4.00 -2.66
N ILE A 50 4.58 3.96 -1.49
CA ILE A 50 4.26 2.98 -0.44
C ILE A 50 2.82 3.17 0.03
N ARG A 51 2.38 4.41 0.26
CA ARG A 51 1.01 4.70 0.71
C ARG A 51 -0.04 4.24 -0.30
N MET A 52 0.25 4.30 -1.60
CA MET A 52 -0.68 3.86 -2.64
C MET A 52 -0.64 2.36 -2.90
N SER A 53 0.44 1.66 -2.51
CA SER A 53 0.63 0.26 -2.88
C SER A 53 -0.35 -0.71 -2.21
N GLY A 54 -0.92 -0.35 -1.06
CA GLY A 54 -1.94 -1.17 -0.40
C GLY A 54 -3.22 -1.26 -1.22
N ALA A 55 -3.77 -0.11 -1.60
CA ALA A 55 -4.93 -0.05 -2.51
C ALA A 55 -4.61 -0.64 -3.89
N ALA A 56 -3.38 -0.47 -4.39
CA ALA A 56 -2.97 -1.06 -5.67
C ALA A 56 -2.95 -2.59 -5.61
N ALA A 57 -2.56 -3.18 -4.48
CA ALA A 57 -2.61 -4.62 -4.27
C ALA A 57 -4.06 -5.13 -4.20
N GLU A 58 -4.98 -4.41 -3.54
CA GLU A 58 -6.40 -4.74 -3.54
C GLU A 58 -7.03 -4.66 -4.95
N TYR A 59 -6.70 -3.64 -5.73
CA TYR A 59 -7.20 -3.53 -7.10
C TYR A 59 -6.64 -4.59 -8.04
N GLU A 60 -5.38 -5.00 -7.88
CA GLU A 60 -4.86 -6.16 -8.59
C GLU A 60 -5.62 -7.42 -8.20
N TYR A 61 -5.89 -7.62 -6.90
CA TYR A 61 -6.64 -8.78 -6.40
C TYR A 61 -8.06 -8.86 -6.97
N HIS A 62 -8.78 -7.74 -6.97
CA HIS A 62 -10.16 -7.67 -7.48
C HIS A 62 -10.24 -7.47 -9.00
N ASN A 63 -9.12 -7.19 -9.67
CA ASN A 63 -9.05 -6.81 -11.09
C ASN A 63 -9.87 -5.54 -11.39
N GLU A 64 -9.79 -4.53 -10.52
CA GLU A 64 -10.64 -3.32 -10.49
C GLU A 64 -9.87 -2.01 -10.78
N TRP A 65 -8.87 -2.07 -11.66
CA TRP A 65 -8.04 -0.93 -12.07
C TRP A 65 -8.79 0.24 -12.74
N SER A 66 -10.09 0.11 -13.01
CA SER A 66 -10.91 1.20 -13.59
C SER A 66 -11.25 2.30 -12.59
N THR A 67 -10.91 2.11 -11.31
CA THR A 67 -11.14 3.06 -10.23
C THR A 67 -9.82 3.75 -9.84
N ALA A 68 -9.90 5.04 -9.47
CA ALA A 68 -8.73 5.76 -8.95
C ALA A 68 -8.35 5.20 -7.58
N LEU A 69 -7.04 5.01 -7.33
CA LEU A 69 -6.51 4.46 -6.06
C LEU A 69 -6.78 5.38 -4.86
N ILE A 70 -7.15 6.62 -5.14
CA ILE A 70 -7.40 7.68 -4.18
C ILE A 70 -8.85 7.65 -3.71
N ASN A 71 -9.06 7.34 -2.44
CA ASN A 71 -10.41 7.22 -1.89
C ASN A 71 -10.59 7.76 -0.45
N SER A 72 -9.54 8.25 0.23
CA SER A 72 -9.66 8.72 1.61
C SER A 72 -9.49 10.25 1.79
N GLU A 73 -10.21 10.83 2.77
CA GLU A 73 -10.05 12.23 3.21
C GLU A 73 -8.61 12.54 3.65
N PHE A 74 -7.88 11.54 4.12
CA PHE A 74 -6.47 11.67 4.44
C PHE A 74 -5.62 11.88 3.19
N ASP A 75 -5.89 11.13 2.11
CA ASP A 75 -5.18 11.30 0.84
C ASP A 75 -5.48 12.69 0.25
N TYR A 76 -6.74 13.16 0.34
CA TYR A 76 -7.10 14.53 -0.05
C TYR A 76 -6.37 15.62 0.76
N ARG A 77 -6.16 15.41 2.06
CA ARG A 77 -5.37 16.32 2.90
C ARG A 77 -3.89 16.31 2.52
N ILE A 78 -3.33 15.16 2.14
CA ILE A 78 -1.98 15.09 1.59
C ILE A 78 -1.90 15.90 0.29
N PHE A 79 -2.90 15.81 -0.60
CA PHE A 79 -2.92 16.59 -1.85
C PHE A 79 -2.91 18.10 -1.59
N ASP A 80 -3.73 18.55 -0.65
CA ASP A 80 -3.82 19.96 -0.30
C ASP A 80 -2.50 20.47 0.31
N GLN A 81 -1.83 19.65 1.12
CA GLN A 81 -0.54 19.99 1.71
C GLN A 81 0.59 20.10 0.68
N ILE A 82 0.52 19.34 -0.42
CA ILE A 82 1.60 19.27 -1.42
C ILE A 82 1.25 20.06 -2.70
N GLN A 83 0.07 20.67 -2.75
CA GLN A 83 -0.49 21.34 -3.93
C GLN A 83 -0.41 20.47 -5.20
N ALA A 84 -0.61 19.15 -5.07
CA ALA A 84 -0.52 18.25 -6.20
C ALA A 84 -1.75 18.38 -7.09
N THR A 85 -1.50 18.40 -8.40
CA THR A 85 -2.57 18.25 -9.39
C THR A 85 -2.92 16.77 -9.57
N PRO A 86 -4.09 16.43 -10.12
CA PRO A 86 -4.45 15.06 -10.45
C PRO A 86 -3.40 14.34 -11.31
N GLU A 87 -2.71 15.06 -12.21
CA GLU A 87 -1.66 14.49 -13.05
C GLU A 87 -0.43 14.04 -12.25
N VAL A 88 -0.04 14.80 -11.22
CA VAL A 88 1.04 14.41 -10.31
C VAL A 88 0.65 13.16 -9.55
N MET A 89 -0.61 13.03 -9.17
CA MET A 89 -1.08 11.86 -8.45
C MET A 89 -1.10 10.59 -9.30
N ASN A 90 -1.52 10.70 -10.57
CA ASN A 90 -1.48 9.58 -11.50
C ASN A 90 -0.08 9.00 -11.67
N ILE A 91 0.99 9.82 -11.56
CA ILE A 91 2.37 9.33 -11.60
C ILE A 91 2.66 8.39 -10.43
N TYR A 92 2.20 8.72 -9.22
CA TYR A 92 2.43 7.87 -8.05
C TYR A 92 1.52 6.63 -8.07
N GLU A 93 0.30 6.76 -8.58
CA GLU A 93 -0.61 5.62 -8.80
C GLU A 93 0.01 4.62 -9.77
N ASP A 94 0.52 5.09 -10.92
CA ASP A 94 1.19 4.25 -11.92
C ASP A 94 2.45 3.58 -11.33
N ARG A 95 3.23 4.31 -10.53
CA ARG A 95 4.42 3.75 -9.86
C ARG A 95 4.05 2.66 -8.85
N ALA A 96 3.01 2.88 -8.05
CA ALA A 96 2.52 1.90 -7.09
C ALA A 96 1.99 0.65 -7.80
N ARG A 97 1.25 0.84 -8.90
CA ARG A 97 0.77 -0.26 -9.75
C ARG A 97 1.91 -1.10 -10.31
N ILE A 98 2.93 -0.47 -10.88
CA ILE A 98 4.09 -1.19 -11.43
C ILE A 98 4.81 -1.97 -10.31
N ALA A 99 5.03 -1.33 -9.16
CA ALA A 99 5.70 -1.98 -8.03
C ALA A 99 4.91 -3.19 -7.50
N VAL A 100 3.58 -3.07 -7.39
CA VAL A 100 2.70 -4.19 -7.00
C VAL A 100 2.73 -5.30 -8.04
N PHE A 101 2.66 -4.97 -9.33
CA PHE A 101 2.68 -5.96 -10.40
C PHE A 101 3.98 -6.77 -10.38
N ASP A 102 5.13 -6.11 -10.21
CA ASP A 102 6.44 -6.77 -10.11
C ASP A 102 6.58 -7.65 -8.86
N LEU A 103 5.80 -7.37 -7.81
CA LEU A 103 5.83 -8.06 -6.52
C LEU A 103 4.59 -8.94 -6.28
N TRP A 104 3.75 -9.15 -7.29
CA TRP A 104 2.41 -9.72 -7.08
C TRP A 104 2.44 -11.12 -6.44
N VAL A 105 3.32 -11.99 -6.92
CA VAL A 105 3.47 -13.34 -6.37
C VAL A 105 3.92 -13.30 -4.89
N PRO A 106 5.01 -12.59 -4.53
CA PRO A 106 5.38 -12.37 -3.13
C PRO A 106 4.27 -11.76 -2.25
N ILE A 107 3.46 -10.85 -2.80
CA ILE A 107 2.33 -10.24 -2.08
C ILE A 107 1.30 -11.29 -1.70
N CYS A 108 0.88 -12.13 -2.66
CA CYS A 108 -0.04 -13.24 -2.39
C CYS A 108 0.52 -14.23 -1.35
N GLU A 109 1.77 -14.65 -1.50
CA GLU A 109 2.42 -15.59 -0.57
C GLU A 109 2.48 -15.03 0.86
N LEU A 110 2.75 -13.73 1.01
CA LEU A 110 2.75 -13.08 2.30
C LEU A 110 1.32 -12.92 2.85
N ALA A 111 0.36 -12.55 2.02
CA ALA A 111 -1.03 -12.42 2.44
C ALA A 111 -1.59 -13.75 2.99
N GLU A 112 -1.30 -14.88 2.34
CA GLU A 112 -1.67 -16.21 2.84
C GLU A 112 -1.06 -16.49 4.22
N GLN A 113 0.22 -16.16 4.43
CA GLN A 113 0.89 -16.31 5.73
C GLN A 113 0.27 -15.42 6.80
N LEU A 114 -0.12 -14.20 6.45
CA LEU A 114 -0.77 -13.28 7.38
C LEU A 114 -2.15 -13.75 7.79
N VAL A 115 -2.95 -14.30 6.87
CA VAL A 115 -4.25 -14.91 7.22
C VAL A 115 -4.05 -16.07 8.19
N LEU A 116 -3.17 -17.02 7.86
CA LEU A 116 -2.90 -18.20 8.70
C LEU A 116 -2.37 -17.84 10.10
N ALA A 117 -1.61 -16.76 10.25
CA ALA A 117 -1.11 -16.30 11.54
C ALA A 117 -2.19 -15.70 12.47
N HIS A 118 -3.39 -15.44 11.93
CA HIS A 118 -4.52 -14.84 12.66
C HIS A 118 -5.73 -15.78 12.77
N GLU A 119 -5.57 -17.06 12.44
CA GLU A 119 -6.52 -18.16 12.74
C GLU A 119 -6.25 -18.78 14.11
#